data_AF-A0A6V8NXY8-F1
#
_entry.id   AF-A0A6V8NXY8-F1
#
_cell.length_a   1.000
_cell.length_b   1.000
_cell.length_c   1.000
_cell.angle_alpha   90.00
_cell.angle_beta   90.00
_cell.angle_gamma   90.00
#
_symmetry.space_group_name_H-M   'P 1'
#
loop_
_entity.id
_entity.type
_entity.pdbx_description
1 polymer ?
#
loop_
_entity_poly.entity_id
_entity_poly.type
_entity_poly.pdbx_seq_one_letter_code
_entity_poly.pdbx_strand_id
1 'polypeptide(L)'
;RDFIISFTRTLIDLANLKMFLRARILQKSRGLLEGYFIDGGRVEKERLMSLFNEGDETVVEHFRGTEYYYLVRESLERGPAFLEVIMSDFVAQKIAEFKYLIIGPEPVLKYLLLKENEVRMVKLILLGKIWSIPKDRVRAQLREMYA
;
A
#
# COMPACT_ATOMS: atom_id res chain seq x y z
N ARG A 1 5.64 -10.07 -19.70
CA ARG A 1 4.55 -9.15 -20.15
C ARG A 1 3.33 -9.19 -19.22
N ASP A 2 2.74 -10.36 -18.97
CA ASP A 2 1.57 -10.49 -18.08
C ASP A 2 1.87 -10.11 -16.62
N PHE A 3 3.11 -10.33 -16.17
CA PHE A 3 3.56 -9.88 -14.86
C PHE A 3 3.48 -8.36 -14.71
N ILE A 4 4.08 -7.58 -15.62
CA ILE A 4 4.10 -6.11 -15.51
C ILE A 4 2.66 -5.59 -15.46
N ILE A 5 1.78 -6.14 -16.30
CA ILE A 5 0.36 -5.77 -16.29
C ILE A 5 -0.26 -6.12 -14.94
N SER A 6 -0.11 -7.36 -14.47
CA SER A 6 -0.68 -7.82 -13.19
C SER A 6 -0.19 -6.99 -12.00
N PHE A 7 1.11 -6.70 -11.95
CA PHE A 7 1.74 -5.89 -10.91
C PHE A 7 1.28 -4.43 -10.99
N THR A 8 1.18 -3.86 -12.20
CA THR A 8 0.65 -2.51 -12.41
C THR A 8 -0.79 -2.40 -11.93
N ARG A 9 -1.64 -3.40 -12.21
CA ARG A 9 -3.01 -3.46 -11.67
C ARG A 9 -3.02 -3.48 -10.14
N THR A 10 -2.12 -4.24 -9.53
CA THR A 10 -1.98 -4.25 -8.07
C THR A 10 -1.51 -2.90 -7.53
N LEU A 11 -0.60 -2.20 -8.20
CA LEU A 11 -0.19 -0.84 -7.81
C LEU A 11 -1.35 0.16 -7.90
N ILE A 12 -2.19 0.04 -8.93
CA ILE A 12 -3.39 0.87 -9.09
C ILE A 12 -4.38 0.59 -7.95
N ASP A 13 -4.66 -0.68 -7.66
CA ASP A 13 -5.54 -1.09 -6.55
C ASP A 13 -5.05 -0.53 -5.21
N LEU A 14 -3.75 -0.69 -4.92
CA LEU A 14 -3.15 -0.17 -3.69
C LEU A 14 -3.20 1.35 -3.61
N ALA A 15 -2.99 2.06 -4.72
CA ALA A 15 -3.12 3.52 -4.75
C ALA A 15 -4.56 3.95 -4.43
N ASN A 16 -5.56 3.32 -5.04
CA ASN A 16 -6.97 3.60 -4.79
C ASN A 16 -7.38 3.25 -3.36
N LEU A 17 -6.99 2.07 -2.86
CA LEU A 17 -7.21 1.66 -1.48
C LEU A 17 -6.54 2.59 -0.48
N LYS A 18 -5.34 3.09 -0.78
CA LYS A 18 -4.63 4.07 0.05
C LYS A 18 -5.42 5.34 0.20
N MET A 19 -5.87 5.90 -0.92
CA MET A 19 -6.68 7.12 -0.92
C MET A 19 -7.97 6.90 -0.14
N PHE A 20 -8.69 5.81 -0.42
CA PHE A 20 -9.93 5.43 0.25
C PHE A 20 -9.77 5.27 1.77
N LEU A 21 -8.86 4.38 2.23
CA LEU A 21 -8.65 4.08 3.64
C LEU A 21 -8.14 5.32 4.39
N ARG A 22 -7.19 6.06 3.81
CA ARG A 22 -6.65 7.26 4.45
C ARG A 22 -7.71 8.34 4.63
N ALA A 23 -8.57 8.55 3.63
CA ALA A 23 -9.67 9.50 3.74
C ALA A 23 -10.67 9.09 4.82
N ARG A 24 -11.04 7.80 4.93
CA ARG A 24 -11.90 7.29 6.00
C ARG A 24 -11.28 7.45 7.38
N ILE A 25 -10.05 6.96 7.56
CA ILE A 25 -9.31 7.01 8.84
C ILE A 25 -9.14 8.46 9.32
N LEU A 26 -8.91 9.40 8.41
CA LEU A 26 -8.77 10.83 8.71
C LEU A 26 -10.10 11.60 8.70
N GLN A 27 -11.24 10.91 8.58
CA GLN A 27 -12.59 11.48 8.57
C GLN A 27 -12.76 12.62 7.56
N LYS A 28 -12.18 12.44 6.36
CA LYS A 28 -12.31 13.39 5.25
C LYS A 28 -13.63 13.18 4.52
N SER A 29 -14.08 14.22 3.80
CA SER A 29 -15.29 14.13 3.00
C SER A 29 -15.09 13.21 1.79
N ARG A 30 -16.16 12.50 1.42
CA ARG A 30 -16.22 11.65 0.22
C ARG A 30 -15.82 12.41 -1.05
N GLY A 31 -16.23 13.67 -1.17
CA GLY A 31 -15.93 14.52 -2.32
C GLY A 31 -14.43 14.74 -2.57
N LEU A 32 -13.57 14.53 -1.58
CA LEU A 32 -12.12 14.59 -1.77
C LEU A 32 -11.59 13.46 -2.66
N LEU A 33 -12.34 12.36 -2.83
CA LEU A 33 -11.94 11.21 -3.63
C LEU A 33 -12.54 11.23 -5.05
N GLU A 34 -13.50 12.12 -5.31
CA GLU A 34 -14.15 12.21 -6.61
C GLU A 34 -13.12 12.61 -7.69
N GLY A 35 -12.97 11.76 -8.71
CA GLY A 35 -12.01 11.98 -9.80
C GLY A 35 -10.54 11.68 -9.48
N TYR A 36 -10.20 11.27 -8.25
CA TYR A 36 -8.82 10.95 -7.87
C TYR A 36 -8.45 9.48 -8.05
N PHE A 37 -9.44 8.59 -8.17
CA PHE A 37 -9.16 7.18 -8.40
C PHE A 37 -8.60 6.92 -9.81
N ILE A 38 -7.66 5.98 -9.87
CA ILE A 38 -6.93 5.59 -11.08
C ILE A 38 -7.62 4.37 -11.73
N ASP A 39 -7.82 4.39 -13.04
CA ASP A 39 -8.43 3.29 -13.81
C ASP A 39 -7.48 2.13 -14.06
N GLY A 40 -8.05 0.95 -14.33
CA GLY A 40 -7.31 -0.23 -14.77
C GLY A 40 -6.90 -1.19 -13.64
N GLY A 41 -7.27 -0.91 -12.40
CA GLY A 41 -7.17 -1.84 -11.27
C GLY A 41 -8.19 -2.99 -11.35
N ARG A 42 -8.13 -3.90 -10.38
CA ARG A 42 -9.13 -4.96 -10.16
C ARG A 42 -10.23 -4.51 -9.18
N VAL A 43 -9.94 -3.53 -8.34
CA VAL A 43 -10.91 -2.98 -7.38
C VAL A 43 -11.70 -1.87 -8.07
N GLU A 44 -13.01 -2.07 -8.18
CA GLU A 44 -13.92 -1.10 -8.79
C GLU A 44 -14.05 0.17 -7.96
N LYS A 45 -13.94 1.32 -8.63
CA LYS A 45 -13.96 2.65 -8.00
C LYS A 45 -15.32 2.98 -7.42
N GLU A 46 -16.36 2.66 -8.18
CA GLU A 46 -17.77 2.82 -7.82
C GLU A 46 -18.05 2.04 -6.55
N ARG A 47 -17.46 0.85 -6.42
CA ARG A 47 -17.58 0.02 -5.23
C ARG A 47 -16.92 0.67 -4.01
N LEU A 48 -15.69 1.18 -4.15
CA LEU A 48 -15.03 1.95 -3.07
C LEU A 48 -15.86 3.18 -2.66
N MET A 49 -16.41 3.91 -3.63
CA MET A 49 -17.26 5.07 -3.34
C MET A 49 -18.56 4.70 -2.64
N SER A 50 -19.17 3.57 -3.00
CA SER A 50 -20.38 3.06 -2.32
C SER A 50 -20.09 2.70 -0.87
N LEU A 51 -18.90 2.18 -0.58
CA LEU A 51 -18.47 1.77 0.75
C LEU A 51 -18.03 2.94 1.62
N PHE A 52 -17.77 4.12 1.07
CA PHE A 52 -17.10 5.21 1.81
C PHE A 52 -17.82 5.61 3.11
N ASN A 53 -19.16 5.66 3.09
CA ASN A 53 -19.98 6.04 4.24
C ASN A 53 -20.42 4.84 5.09
N GLU A 54 -20.09 3.61 4.68
CA GLU A 54 -20.43 2.39 5.43
C GLU A 54 -19.53 2.22 6.66
N GLY A 55 -20.00 1.46 7.65
CA GLY A 55 -19.21 1.11 8.84
C GLY A 55 -17.95 0.31 8.50
N ASP A 56 -16.93 0.38 9.36
CA ASP A 56 -15.65 -0.30 9.14
C ASP A 56 -15.81 -1.83 9.00
N GLU A 57 -16.71 -2.44 9.78
CA GLU A 57 -17.03 -3.87 9.67
C GLU A 57 -17.54 -4.24 8.26
N THR A 58 -18.47 -3.47 7.70
CA THR A 58 -19.00 -3.68 6.35
C THR A 58 -17.91 -3.56 5.29
N VAL A 59 -16.97 -2.63 5.47
CA VAL A 59 -15.83 -2.48 4.55
C VAL A 59 -14.89 -3.66 4.65
N VAL A 60 -14.51 -4.07 5.85
CA VAL A 60 -13.63 -5.23 6.07
C VAL A 60 -14.26 -6.48 5.47
N GLU A 61 -15.55 -6.69 5.69
CA GLU A 61 -16.28 -7.83 5.17
C GLU A 61 -16.32 -7.85 3.64
N HIS A 62 -16.43 -6.69 2.99
CA HIS A 62 -16.41 -6.62 1.54
C HIS A 62 -15.11 -7.17 0.92
N PHE A 63 -13.98 -7.00 1.61
CA PHE A 63 -12.70 -7.51 1.15
C PHE A 63 -12.42 -8.95 1.60
N ARG A 64 -13.32 -9.60 2.33
CA ARG A 64 -13.13 -10.99 2.78
C ARG A 64 -12.90 -11.92 1.59
N GLY A 65 -11.88 -12.77 1.69
CA GLY A 65 -11.48 -13.68 0.61
C GLY A 65 -10.64 -13.05 -0.50
N THR A 66 -10.41 -11.73 -0.46
CA THR A 66 -9.45 -11.07 -1.36
C THR A 66 -8.06 -11.00 -0.72
N GLU A 67 -7.03 -10.82 -1.55
CA GLU A 67 -5.66 -10.55 -1.07
C GLU A 67 -5.54 -9.25 -0.26
N TYR A 68 -6.52 -8.34 -0.37
CA TYR A 68 -6.54 -7.06 0.34
C TYR A 68 -7.20 -7.13 1.72
N TYR A 69 -7.81 -8.25 2.10
CA TYR A 69 -8.55 -8.39 3.37
C TYR A 69 -7.72 -7.96 4.58
N TYR A 70 -6.54 -8.56 4.75
CA TYR A 70 -5.66 -8.29 5.88
C TYR A 70 -5.19 -6.84 5.88
N LEU A 71 -4.82 -6.32 4.70
CA LEU A 71 -4.41 -4.93 4.53
C LEU A 71 -5.49 -3.95 4.98
N VAL A 72 -6.74 -4.17 4.56
CA VAL A 72 -7.87 -3.28 4.87
C VAL A 72 -8.20 -3.33 6.34
N ARG A 73 -8.33 -4.55 6.91
CA ARG A 73 -8.66 -4.77 8.31
C ARG A 73 -7.66 -4.08 9.24
N GLU A 74 -6.38 -4.39 9.09
CA GLU A 74 -5.36 -3.85 10.00
C GLU A 74 -5.17 -2.34 9.83
N SER A 75 -5.38 -1.81 8.62
CA SER A 75 -5.27 -0.37 8.38
C SER A 75 -6.37 0.41 9.10
N LEU A 76 -7.61 -0.10 9.11
CA LEU A 76 -8.71 0.54 9.81
C LEU A 76 -8.53 0.47 11.34
N GLU A 77 -8.04 -0.66 11.85
CA GLU A 77 -7.79 -0.84 13.28
C GLU A 77 -6.62 0.00 13.81
N ARG A 78 -5.52 0.09 13.06
CA ARG A 78 -4.24 0.67 13.53
C ARG A 78 -3.97 2.09 13.01
N GLY A 79 -4.78 2.56 12.07
CA GLY A 79 -4.76 3.94 11.60
C GLY A 79 -3.72 4.26 10.50
N PRO A 80 -3.52 5.55 10.20
CA PRO A 80 -2.95 5.98 8.93
C PRO A 80 -1.43 5.82 8.86
N ALA A 81 -0.75 5.80 10.00
CA ALA A 81 0.69 5.52 10.06
C ALA A 81 0.99 4.05 9.74
N PHE A 82 0.13 3.14 10.20
CA PHE A 82 0.27 1.71 9.94
C PHE A 82 -0.07 1.36 8.49
N LEU A 83 -1.09 2.00 7.92
CA LEU A 83 -1.47 1.89 6.49
C LEU A 83 -0.26 2.02 5.54
N GLU A 84 0.63 2.98 5.80
CA GLU A 84 1.83 3.21 4.96
C GLU A 84 2.86 2.08 5.05
N VAL A 85 2.93 1.41 6.21
CA VAL A 85 3.84 0.29 6.46
C VAL A 85 3.28 -0.96 5.78
N ILE A 86 2.05 -1.34 6.09
CA ILE A 86 1.43 -2.56 5.56
C ILE A 86 1.28 -2.54 4.03
N MET A 87 1.02 -1.37 3.43
CA MET A 87 1.01 -1.24 1.97
C MET A 87 2.38 -1.46 1.35
N SER A 88 3.43 -0.97 2.00
CA SER A 88 4.80 -1.18 1.51
C SER A 88 5.21 -2.64 1.64
N ASP A 89 4.87 -3.28 2.75
CA ASP A 89 5.19 -4.69 2.97
C ASP A 89 4.43 -5.56 1.95
N PHE A 90 3.17 -5.22 1.66
CA PHE A 90 2.40 -5.88 0.61
C PHE A 90 3.10 -5.78 -0.77
N VAL A 91 3.55 -4.58 -1.17
CA VAL A 91 4.29 -4.41 -2.43
C VAL A 91 5.57 -5.25 -2.44
N ALA A 92 6.31 -5.28 -1.32
CA ALA A 92 7.55 -6.03 -1.22
C ALA A 92 7.32 -7.55 -1.26
N GLN A 93 6.26 -8.04 -0.62
CA GLN A 93 5.82 -9.44 -0.74
C GLN A 93 5.49 -9.81 -2.18
N LYS A 94 4.73 -8.95 -2.88
CA LYS A 94 4.51 -9.14 -4.32
C LYS A 94 5.83 -9.23 -5.05
N ILE A 95 6.73 -8.26 -4.91
CA ILE A 95 8.06 -8.29 -5.56
C ILE A 95 8.83 -9.61 -5.26
N ALA A 96 8.71 -10.15 -4.04
CA ALA A 96 9.37 -11.38 -3.61
C ALA A 96 8.77 -12.65 -4.26
N GLU A 97 7.47 -12.71 -4.53
CA GLU A 97 6.81 -13.82 -5.24
C GLU A 97 7.44 -14.06 -6.63
N PHE A 98 8.11 -13.06 -7.22
CA PHE A 98 8.69 -13.11 -8.56
C PHE A 98 10.15 -13.61 -8.61
N LYS A 99 10.61 -14.34 -7.57
CA LYS A 99 12.00 -14.84 -7.41
C LYS A 99 12.54 -15.66 -8.61
N TYR A 100 11.67 -16.17 -9.48
CA TYR A 100 12.03 -17.07 -10.59
C TYR A 100 11.98 -16.44 -12.00
N LEU A 101 11.63 -15.16 -12.13
CA LEU A 101 11.60 -14.47 -13.43
C LEU A 101 13.00 -13.91 -13.76
N ILE A 102 13.85 -14.71 -14.40
CA ILE A 102 15.26 -14.37 -14.67
C ILE A 102 15.44 -13.71 -16.06
N ILE A 103 14.44 -13.79 -16.94
CA ILE A 103 14.52 -13.30 -18.33
C ILE A 103 13.46 -12.21 -18.55
N GLY A 104 13.87 -11.03 -19.02
CA GLY A 104 13.01 -9.92 -19.40
C GLY A 104 13.29 -8.60 -18.64
N PRO A 105 12.43 -7.58 -18.76
CA PRO A 105 12.50 -6.34 -17.98
C PRO A 105 12.22 -6.52 -16.47
N GLU A 106 11.67 -7.66 -16.07
CA GLU A 106 11.20 -7.94 -14.71
C GLU A 106 12.30 -7.85 -13.62
N PRO A 107 13.52 -8.43 -13.80
CA PRO A 107 14.63 -8.25 -12.86
C PRO A 107 15.04 -6.78 -12.66
N VAL A 108 15.02 -5.98 -13.72
CA VAL A 108 15.39 -4.55 -13.67
C VAL A 108 14.36 -3.78 -12.85
N LEU A 109 13.07 -4.03 -13.09
CA LEU A 109 11.99 -3.42 -12.30
C LEU A 109 12.09 -3.81 -10.83
N LYS A 110 12.34 -5.10 -10.53
CA LYS A 110 12.55 -5.58 -9.16
C LYS A 110 13.72 -4.85 -8.49
N TYR A 111 14.87 -4.77 -9.17
CA TYR A 111 16.04 -4.07 -8.64
C TYR A 111 15.72 -2.60 -8.32
N LEU A 112 15.05 -1.90 -9.24
CA LEU A 112 14.65 -0.50 -9.05
C LEU A 112 13.76 -0.34 -7.82
N LEU A 113 12.72 -1.17 -7.68
CA LEU A 113 11.79 -1.10 -6.55
C LEU A 113 12.47 -1.41 -5.21
N LEU A 114 13.38 -2.38 -5.17
CA LEU A 114 14.19 -2.65 -3.98
C LEU A 114 15.08 -1.46 -3.62
N LYS A 115 15.73 -0.84 -4.62
CA LYS A 115 16.56 0.36 -4.40
C LYS A 115 15.77 1.57 -3.94
N GLU A 116 14.57 1.79 -4.49
CA GLU A 116 13.67 2.83 -3.97
C GLU A 116 13.29 2.59 -2.50
N ASN A 117 13.09 1.33 -2.10
CA ASN A 117 12.77 1.01 -0.72
C ASN A 117 13.96 1.27 0.22
N GLU A 118 15.18 0.85 -0.17
CA GLU A 118 16.41 1.15 0.57
C GLU A 118 16.58 2.66 0.78
N VAL A 119 16.49 3.45 -0.30
CA VAL A 119 16.63 4.92 -0.24
C VAL A 119 15.60 5.53 0.70
N ARG A 120 14.35 5.04 0.66
CA ARG A 120 13.28 5.52 1.53
C ARG A 120 13.55 5.21 3.01
N MET A 121 14.06 4.02 3.33
CA MET A 121 14.42 3.64 4.70
C MET A 121 15.60 4.46 5.22
N VAL A 122 16.64 4.65 4.41
CA VAL A 122 17.79 5.51 4.77
C VAL A 122 17.30 6.94 5.03
N LYS A 123 16.43 7.48 4.16
CA LYS A 123 15.83 8.81 4.36
C LYS A 123 15.05 8.90 5.67
N LEU A 124 14.24 7.90 5.99
CA LEU A 124 13.47 7.85 7.24
C LEU A 124 14.40 7.89 8.47
N ILE A 125 15.47 7.09 8.46
CA ILE A 125 16.47 7.08 9.54
C ILE A 125 17.17 8.43 9.67
N LEU A 126 17.57 9.04 8.54
CA LEU A 126 18.23 10.34 8.53
C LEU A 126 17.32 11.45 9.08
N LEU A 127 16.07 11.53 8.62
CA LEU A 127 15.10 12.50 9.12
C LEU A 127 14.82 12.27 10.61
N GLY A 128 14.70 11.02 11.04
CA GLY A 128 14.57 10.67 12.45
C GLY A 128 15.74 11.17 13.30
N LYS A 129 16.98 11.09 12.79
CA LYS A 129 18.16 11.64 13.46
C LYS A 129 18.18 13.17 13.47
N ILE A 130 17.87 13.82 12.35
CA ILE A 130 17.86 15.29 12.22
C ILE A 130 16.84 15.92 13.18
N TRP A 131 15.68 15.29 13.32
CA TRP A 131 14.59 15.79 14.17
C TRP A 131 14.54 15.14 15.56
N SER A 132 15.58 14.38 15.95
CA SER A 132 15.66 13.72 17.27
C SER A 132 14.41 12.88 17.61
N ILE A 133 13.82 12.21 16.62
CA ILE A 133 12.67 11.33 16.82
C ILE A 133 13.12 10.10 17.62
N PRO A 134 12.35 9.66 18.65
CA PRO A 134 12.66 8.46 19.41
C PRO A 134 12.88 7.24 18.50
N LYS A 135 13.91 6.44 18.81
CA LYS A 135 14.30 5.26 18.00
C LYS A 135 13.13 4.31 17.76
N ASP A 136 12.29 4.09 18.76
CA ASP A 136 11.16 3.15 18.66
C ASP A 136 10.09 3.64 17.67
N ARG A 137 9.89 4.97 17.57
CA ARG A 137 8.98 5.55 16.58
C ARG A 137 9.51 5.43 15.17
N VAL A 138 10.81 5.63 14.97
CA VAL A 138 11.45 5.42 13.66
C VAL A 138 11.37 3.93 13.29
N ARG A 139 11.67 3.03 14.24
CA ARG A 139 11.62 1.58 14.04
C ARG A 139 10.23 1.08 13.66
N ALA A 140 9.18 1.60 14.27
CA ALA A 140 7.79 1.24 13.94
C ALA A 140 7.40 1.60 12.50
N GLN A 141 8.14 2.49 11.84
CA GLN A 141 7.93 2.87 10.44
C GLN A 141 8.93 2.23 9.48
N LEU A 142 9.92 1.49 9.98
CA LEU A 142 10.80 0.69 9.15
C LEU A 142 10.01 -0.51 8.62
N ARG A 143 10.19 -0.77 7.32
CA ARG A 143 9.55 -1.87 6.59
C ARG A 143 10.43 -3.09 6.62
N GLU A 144 9.87 -4.26 6.31
CA GLU A 144 10.70 -5.44 6.11
C GLU A 144 11.65 -5.23 4.92
N MET A 145 12.93 -5.46 5.15
CA MET A 145 13.92 -5.51 4.07
C MET A 145 13.89 -6.92 3.49
N TYR A 146 13.19 -7.08 2.37
CA TYR A 146 13.24 -8.32 1.61
C TYR A 146 14.58 -8.37 0.85
N ALA A 147 15.48 -9.24 1.30
CA ALA A 147 16.73 -9.60 0.65
C ALA A 147 16.53 -10.82 -0.28
#